data_AF-A0A371CHX8-F1
#
_entry.id   AF-A0A371CHX8-F1
#
_cell.length_a   1.000
_cell.length_b   1.000
_cell.length_c   1.000
_cell.angle_alpha   90.00
_cell.angle_beta   90.00
_cell.angle_gamma   90.00
#
_symmetry.space_group_name_H-M   'P 1'
#
loop_
_entity.id
_entity.type
_entity.pdbx_description
1 polymer ?
#
loop_
_entity_poly.entity_id
_entity_poly.type
_entity_poly.pdbx_seq_one_letter_code
_entity_poly.pdbx_strand_id
1 'polypeptide(L)'
;MPKQLDDVEELISCLEFRSNLGDPDANDPTLVDVHPADGDLVGTTTYDIDLLFEQVAAEALKRYLRGRGHPDHHILREMLGAATLERDHEDTLLRARLFLRSMTGDDLIHSENLKIQVFFSHRGHRVLSEPTQWRSLLVPVPIEVHACFAHCTITVDEALRNLLNEGPPFSQFEAWLHGMFLDPTEYLNM
;
A
#
# COMPACT_ATOMS: atom_id res chain seq x y z
N MET A 1 3.92 -24.32 -15.35
CA MET A 1 3.13 -23.68 -16.44
C MET A 1 2.49 -22.45 -15.83
N PRO A 2 2.35 -21.33 -16.57
CA PRO A 2 1.64 -20.17 -16.05
C PRO A 2 0.19 -20.54 -15.74
N LYS A 3 -0.32 -20.07 -14.60
CA LYS A 3 -1.67 -20.33 -14.10
C LYS A 3 -2.37 -18.99 -13.88
N GLN A 4 -3.66 -18.92 -14.18
CA GLN A 4 -4.47 -17.76 -13.85
C GLN A 4 -4.65 -17.64 -12.33
N LEU A 5 -4.70 -16.41 -11.82
CA LEU A 5 -5.03 -16.17 -10.43
C LEU A 5 -6.50 -16.56 -10.18
N ASP A 6 -6.73 -17.54 -9.33
CA ASP A 6 -8.08 -18.03 -8.97
C ASP A 6 -8.46 -17.68 -7.51
N ASP A 7 -7.46 -17.43 -6.66
CA ASP A 7 -7.64 -17.10 -5.24
C ASP A 7 -6.65 -15.99 -4.84
N VAL A 8 -7.18 -14.95 -4.21
CA VAL A 8 -6.35 -13.84 -3.70
C VAL A 8 -5.37 -14.29 -2.63
N GLU A 9 -5.70 -15.31 -1.85
CA GLU A 9 -4.80 -15.82 -0.80
C GLU A 9 -3.55 -16.47 -1.40
N GLU A 10 -3.63 -17.02 -2.61
CA GLU A 10 -2.47 -17.52 -3.36
C GLU A 10 -1.49 -16.38 -3.61
N LEU A 11 -1.98 -15.24 -4.12
CA LEU A 11 -1.15 -14.04 -4.34
C LEU A 11 -0.60 -13.48 -3.03
N ILE A 12 -1.42 -13.39 -1.98
CA ILE A 12 -0.97 -12.87 -0.67
C ILE A 12 0.14 -13.75 -0.09
N SER A 13 0.07 -15.07 -0.28
CA SER A 13 1.11 -16.00 0.16
C SER A 13 2.45 -15.81 -0.57
N CYS A 14 2.42 -15.25 -1.78
CA CYS A 14 3.61 -14.88 -2.55
C CYS A 14 4.25 -13.58 -2.08
N LEU A 15 3.59 -12.76 -1.25
CA LEU A 15 4.13 -11.48 -0.79
C LEU A 15 5.19 -11.67 0.29
N GLU A 16 6.35 -11.06 0.10
CA GLU A 16 7.44 -11.04 1.05
C GLU A 16 7.78 -9.59 1.45
N PHE A 17 7.34 -9.19 2.64
CA PHE A 17 7.60 -7.85 3.17
C PHE A 17 9.01 -7.77 3.76
N ARG A 18 9.79 -6.81 3.29
CA ARG A 18 11.20 -6.60 3.64
C ARG A 18 11.37 -5.25 4.32
N SER A 19 11.70 -5.30 5.61
CA SER A 19 12.14 -4.12 6.36
C SER A 19 13.59 -3.81 6.03
N ASN A 20 13.89 -2.53 5.84
CA ASN A 20 15.27 -2.02 5.75
C ASN A 20 15.70 -1.32 7.03
N LEU A 21 14.91 -1.44 8.11
CA LEU A 21 15.34 -1.02 9.43
C LEU A 21 16.55 -1.89 9.81
N GLY A 22 17.70 -1.27 10.07
CA GLY A 22 18.89 -1.97 10.51
C GLY A 22 18.65 -2.72 11.82
N ASP A 23 19.68 -3.44 12.30
CA ASP A 23 19.66 -4.05 13.63
C ASP A 23 19.27 -2.98 14.68
N PRO A 24 18.22 -3.18 15.51
CA PRO A 24 17.82 -2.21 16.52
C PRO A 24 18.96 -1.83 17.49
N ASP A 25 19.99 -2.67 17.64
CA ASP A 25 21.19 -2.40 18.44
C ASP A 25 22.22 -1.52 17.71
N ALA A 26 22.04 -1.24 16.41
CA ALA A 26 22.92 -0.39 15.61
C ALA A 26 22.56 1.10 15.75
N ASN A 27 22.57 1.62 16.99
CA ASN A 27 22.74 3.04 17.35
C ASN A 27 22.15 4.11 16.39
N ASP A 28 20.83 4.14 16.17
CA ASP A 28 20.16 5.39 15.79
C ASP A 28 19.26 5.86 16.95
N PRO A 29 19.80 6.65 17.90
CA PRO A 29 19.11 7.05 19.11
C PRO A 29 18.21 8.28 18.88
N THR A 30 17.66 8.46 17.68
CA THR A 30 16.71 9.54 17.40
C THR A 30 15.37 9.23 18.08
N LEU A 31 15.27 9.55 19.37
CA LEU A 31 13.99 9.66 20.07
C LEU A 31 13.22 10.83 19.45
N VAL A 32 11.96 10.60 19.08
CA VAL A 32 11.08 11.67 18.60
C VAL A 32 10.28 12.21 19.77
N ASP A 33 10.24 13.53 19.92
CA ASP A 33 9.35 14.17 20.90
C ASP A 33 7.88 13.94 20.47
N VAL A 34 7.25 12.95 21.10
CA VAL A 34 5.80 12.72 20.98
C VAL A 34 5.12 13.68 21.94
N HIS A 35 4.56 14.79 21.42
CA HIS A 35 3.76 15.69 22.25
C HIS A 35 2.42 15.03 22.61
N PRO A 36 2.09 14.87 23.91
CA PRO A 36 0.91 14.15 24.35
C PRO A 36 -0.31 15.07 24.28
N ALA A 37 -1.11 14.95 23.23
CA ALA A 37 -2.53 15.24 23.32
C ALA A 37 -3.21 13.92 23.72
N ASP A 38 -3.39 13.73 25.02
CA ASP A 38 -4.16 12.65 25.64
C ASP A 38 -3.64 11.19 25.47
N GLY A 39 -2.63 10.83 26.28
CA GLY A 39 -2.39 9.42 26.68
C GLY A 39 -0.99 8.85 26.40
N ASP A 40 -0.22 8.64 27.47
CA ASP A 40 0.98 7.80 27.65
C ASP A 40 1.64 7.14 26.41
N LEU A 41 2.42 7.93 25.65
CA LEU A 41 3.52 7.40 24.81
C LEU A 41 4.82 8.13 25.13
N VAL A 42 5.28 7.99 26.37
CA VAL A 42 6.63 8.37 26.78
C VAL A 42 7.59 7.27 26.29
N GLY A 43 8.43 7.56 25.29
CA GLY A 43 9.56 6.70 24.91
C GLY A 43 9.47 5.93 23.59
N THR A 44 8.61 6.31 22.65
CA THR A 44 8.57 5.68 21.32
C THR A 44 9.76 6.14 20.46
N THR A 45 10.53 5.19 19.93
CA THR A 45 11.67 5.47 19.04
C THR A 45 11.20 5.69 17.59
N THR A 46 12.03 6.32 16.74
CA THR A 46 11.80 6.33 15.28
C THR A 46 11.65 4.92 14.71
N TYR A 47 12.42 3.97 15.25
CA TYR A 47 12.35 2.56 14.87
C TYR A 47 10.98 1.95 15.15
N ASP A 48 10.40 2.19 16.33
CA ASP A 48 9.07 1.67 16.68
C ASP A 48 7.99 2.26 15.78
N ILE A 49 8.09 3.54 15.44
CA ILE A 49 7.16 4.23 14.53
C ILE A 49 7.26 3.65 13.13
N ASP A 50 8.49 3.52 12.61
CA ASP A 50 8.72 3.02 11.26
C ASP A 50 8.23 1.54 11.17
N LEU A 51 8.53 0.71 12.18
CA LEU A 51 8.03 -0.68 12.26
C LEU A 51 6.50 -0.75 12.31
N LEU A 52 5.85 0.12 13.10
CA LEU A 52 4.40 0.22 13.16
C LEU A 52 3.82 0.50 11.78
N PHE A 53 4.34 1.50 11.07
CA PHE A 53 3.82 1.86 9.75
C PHE A 53 4.12 0.80 8.67
N GLU A 54 5.22 0.06 8.75
CA GLU A 54 5.45 -1.11 7.88
C GLU A 54 4.37 -2.18 8.08
N GLN A 55 4.02 -2.48 9.33
CA GLN A 55 2.96 -3.45 9.65
C GLN A 55 1.60 -2.98 9.16
N VAL A 56 1.26 -1.71 9.40
CA VAL A 56 -0.01 -1.12 8.96
C VAL A 56 -0.09 -1.08 7.43
N ALA A 57 1.00 -0.71 6.74
CA ALA A 57 1.06 -0.72 5.27
C ALA A 57 0.90 -2.13 4.69
N ALA A 58 1.55 -3.13 5.30
CA ALA A 58 1.42 -4.51 4.88
C ALA A 58 -0.03 -5.03 5.03
N GLU A 59 -0.69 -4.69 6.15
CA GLU A 59 -2.09 -5.06 6.38
C GLU A 59 -3.03 -4.33 5.42
N ALA A 60 -2.82 -3.02 5.21
CA ALA A 60 -3.60 -2.23 4.28
C ALA A 60 -3.48 -2.77 2.83
N LEU A 61 -2.27 -3.16 2.39
CA LEU A 61 -2.06 -3.80 1.09
C LEU A 61 -2.82 -5.12 0.98
N LYS A 62 -2.70 -6.01 1.98
CA LYS A 62 -3.43 -7.29 1.98
C LYS A 62 -4.95 -7.08 1.93
N ARG A 63 -5.46 -6.10 2.69
CA ARG A 63 -6.87 -5.73 2.66
C ARG A 63 -7.29 -5.23 1.28
N TYR A 64 -6.50 -4.34 0.69
CA TYR A 64 -6.73 -3.84 -0.67
C TYR A 64 -6.85 -5.01 -1.66
N LEU A 65 -5.92 -5.97 -1.62
CA LEU A 65 -5.93 -7.12 -2.53
C LEU A 65 -7.19 -7.99 -2.39
N ARG A 66 -7.68 -8.17 -1.16
CA ARG A 66 -8.94 -8.89 -0.87
C ARG A 66 -10.20 -8.12 -1.26
N GLY A 67 -10.07 -6.83 -1.57
CA GLY A 67 -11.19 -5.98 -1.93
C GLY A 67 -11.83 -6.43 -3.25
N ARG A 68 -13.16 -6.41 -3.28
CA ARG A 68 -13.96 -6.67 -4.47
C ARG A 68 -14.10 -5.39 -5.31
N GLY A 69 -14.09 -5.54 -6.63
CA GLY A 69 -14.26 -4.46 -7.60
C GLY A 69 -13.26 -3.32 -7.38
N HIS A 70 -13.64 -2.12 -7.82
CA HIS A 70 -12.85 -0.92 -7.55
C HIS A 70 -13.07 -0.42 -6.11
N PRO A 71 -12.10 0.26 -5.47
CA PRO A 71 -12.34 0.95 -4.20
C PRO A 71 -13.48 1.94 -4.31
N ASP A 72 -14.32 1.96 -3.28
CA ASP A 72 -15.46 2.85 -3.26
C ASP A 72 -15.05 4.27 -2.85
N HIS A 73 -14.48 5.00 -3.80
CA HIS A 73 -13.96 6.35 -3.58
C HIS A 73 -14.45 7.32 -4.67
N HIS A 74 -14.84 8.52 -4.28
CA HIS A 74 -15.46 9.50 -5.18
C HIS A 74 -14.59 9.84 -6.40
N ILE A 75 -13.26 9.96 -6.23
CA ILE A 75 -12.32 10.21 -7.33
C ILE A 75 -12.36 9.07 -8.37
N LEU A 76 -12.42 7.81 -7.92
CA LEU A 76 -12.49 6.66 -8.80
C LEU A 76 -13.84 6.57 -9.52
N ARG A 77 -14.93 6.93 -8.84
CA ARG A 77 -16.27 7.01 -9.46
C ARG A 77 -16.33 8.04 -10.58
N GLU A 78 -15.72 9.21 -10.38
CA GLU A 78 -15.65 10.25 -11.39
C GLU A 78 -14.78 9.82 -12.58
N MET A 79 -13.64 9.19 -12.32
CA MET A 79 -12.69 8.78 -13.35
C MET A 79 -13.17 7.59 -14.20
N LEU A 80 -13.75 6.55 -13.59
CA LEU A 80 -14.14 5.31 -14.27
C LEU A 80 -15.55 5.37 -14.88
N GLY A 81 -16.42 6.20 -14.31
CA GLY A 81 -17.83 6.26 -14.65
C GLY A 81 -18.64 5.08 -14.10
N ALA A 82 -19.95 5.29 -13.97
CA ALA A 82 -20.86 4.32 -13.34
C ALA A 82 -20.93 2.97 -14.08
N ALA A 83 -20.84 2.97 -15.41
CA ALA A 83 -20.93 1.74 -16.21
C ALA A 83 -19.77 0.77 -15.93
N THR A 84 -18.55 1.29 -15.83
CA THR A 84 -17.35 0.49 -15.52
C THR A 84 -17.41 -0.07 -14.11
N LEU A 85 -17.76 0.79 -13.14
CA LEU A 85 -17.91 0.37 -11.75
C LEU A 85 -18.96 -0.75 -11.59
N GLU A 86 -20.11 -0.61 -12.26
CA GLU A 86 -21.17 -1.62 -12.22
C GLU A 86 -20.74 -2.92 -12.90
N ARG A 87 -19.99 -2.87 -14.00
CA ARG A 87 -19.46 -4.06 -14.67
C ARG A 87 -18.56 -4.88 -13.73
N ASP A 88 -17.69 -4.19 -13.00
CA ASP A 88 -16.59 -4.82 -12.25
C ASP A 88 -16.92 -5.00 -10.74
N HIS A 89 -18.11 -4.60 -10.29
CA HIS A 89 -18.46 -4.54 -8.85
C HIS A 89 -18.43 -5.88 -8.12
N GLU A 90 -18.67 -7.00 -8.80
CA GLU A 90 -18.64 -8.35 -8.20
C GLU A 90 -17.28 -9.06 -8.34
N ASP A 91 -16.32 -8.44 -9.02
CA ASP A 91 -15.04 -9.09 -9.30
C ASP A 91 -14.13 -9.10 -8.07
N THR A 92 -14.03 -10.27 -7.43
CA THR A 92 -13.24 -10.47 -6.21
C THR A 92 -11.73 -10.49 -6.45
N LEU A 93 -11.29 -10.55 -7.70
CA LEU A 93 -9.88 -10.70 -8.08
C LEU A 93 -9.35 -9.50 -8.86
N LEU A 94 -10.20 -8.51 -9.16
CA LEU A 94 -9.83 -7.33 -9.95
C LEU A 94 -8.58 -6.64 -9.40
N ARG A 95 -8.59 -6.28 -8.12
CA ARG A 95 -7.49 -5.55 -7.47
C ARG A 95 -6.21 -6.37 -7.43
N ALA A 96 -6.35 -7.67 -7.18
CA ALA A 96 -5.25 -8.62 -7.17
C ALA A 96 -4.61 -8.77 -8.55
N ARG A 97 -5.41 -8.88 -9.62
CA ARG A 97 -4.91 -8.93 -11.01
C ARG A 97 -4.27 -7.62 -11.45
N LEU A 98 -4.82 -6.47 -11.08
CA LEU A 98 -4.21 -5.16 -11.36
C LEU A 98 -2.84 -5.02 -10.68
N PHE A 99 -2.76 -5.42 -9.40
CA PHE A 99 -1.50 -5.46 -8.67
C PHE A 99 -0.50 -6.40 -9.34
N LEU A 100 -0.91 -7.64 -9.64
CA LEU A 100 -0.03 -8.65 -10.25
C LEU A 100 0.49 -8.15 -11.60
N ARG A 101 -0.39 -7.61 -12.45
CA ARG A 101 -0.01 -7.02 -13.75
C ARG A 101 0.99 -5.88 -13.60
N SER A 102 0.81 -5.03 -12.61
CA SER A 102 1.79 -3.98 -12.32
C SER A 102 3.13 -4.56 -11.88
N MET A 103 3.14 -5.63 -11.07
CA MET A 103 4.34 -6.26 -10.53
C MET A 103 5.09 -7.17 -11.52
N THR A 104 4.40 -7.81 -12.47
CA THR A 104 5.01 -8.84 -13.35
C THR A 104 4.85 -8.55 -14.83
N GLY A 105 3.97 -7.61 -15.20
CA GLY A 105 3.59 -7.34 -16.58
C GLY A 105 2.46 -8.21 -17.12
N ASP A 106 1.95 -9.19 -16.36
CA ASP A 106 0.75 -9.97 -16.70
C ASP A 106 -0.09 -10.33 -15.46
N ASP A 107 -1.26 -10.94 -15.64
CA ASP A 107 -2.14 -11.37 -14.54
C ASP A 107 -2.08 -12.87 -14.21
N LEU A 108 -0.95 -13.52 -14.53
CA LEU A 108 -0.67 -14.93 -14.34
C LEU A 108 0.41 -15.16 -13.28
N ILE A 109 0.27 -16.27 -12.57
CA ILE A 109 1.31 -16.80 -11.68
C ILE A 109 2.16 -17.77 -12.51
N HIS A 110 3.39 -17.34 -12.84
CA HIS A 110 4.30 -18.14 -13.67
C HIS A 110 4.95 -19.33 -12.93
N SER A 111 4.96 -19.32 -11.60
CA SER A 111 5.65 -20.31 -10.76
C SER A 111 5.00 -20.42 -9.38
N GLU A 112 4.91 -21.64 -8.84
CA GLU A 112 4.51 -21.90 -7.45
C GLU A 112 5.48 -21.27 -6.43
N ASN A 113 6.70 -20.94 -6.87
CA ASN A 113 7.71 -20.27 -6.05
C ASN A 113 7.80 -18.77 -6.34
N LEU A 114 6.80 -18.16 -6.99
CA LEU A 114 6.77 -16.72 -7.19
C LEU A 114 6.84 -16.02 -5.83
N LYS A 115 7.80 -15.11 -5.69
CA LYS A 115 7.92 -14.23 -4.53
C LYS A 115 7.89 -12.80 -5.01
N ILE A 116 6.91 -12.04 -4.54
CA ILE A 116 6.83 -10.61 -4.80
C ILE A 116 7.39 -9.89 -3.57
N GLN A 117 8.54 -9.25 -3.73
CA GLN A 117 9.21 -8.59 -2.61
C GLN A 117 8.71 -7.15 -2.46
N VAL A 118 8.21 -6.81 -1.28
CA VAL A 118 7.74 -5.46 -0.94
C VAL A 118 8.73 -4.87 0.05
N PHE A 119 9.57 -3.95 -0.42
CA PHE A 119 10.55 -3.25 0.40
C PHE A 119 9.93 -1.99 1.01
N PHE A 120 10.30 -1.68 2.24
CA PHE A 120 9.94 -0.41 2.87
C PHE A 120 11.13 0.55 2.89
N SER A 121 10.88 1.82 2.54
CA SER A 121 11.84 2.91 2.66
C SER A 121 11.20 4.05 3.45
N HIS A 122 11.83 4.48 4.54
CA HIS A 122 11.29 5.54 5.38
C HIS A 122 11.94 6.88 5.07
N ARG A 123 11.11 7.91 4.92
CA ARG A 123 11.55 9.29 4.72
C ARG A 123 10.69 10.25 5.55
N GLY A 124 11.19 11.47 5.72
CA GLY A 124 10.46 12.52 6.39
C GLY A 124 10.43 12.42 7.91
N HIS A 125 9.58 13.24 8.52
CA HIS A 125 9.45 13.39 9.97
C HIS A 125 8.49 12.34 10.55
N ARG A 126 8.92 11.71 11.65
CA ARG A 126 8.15 10.66 12.36
C ARG A 126 7.29 11.30 13.46
N VAL A 127 6.42 12.23 13.08
CA VAL A 127 5.55 12.93 14.03
C VAL A 127 4.24 12.16 14.18
N LEU A 128 3.98 11.64 15.38
CA LEU A 128 2.69 11.02 15.74
C LEU A 128 1.63 12.04 16.20
N SER A 129 2.03 13.29 16.42
CA SER A 129 1.16 14.35 16.93
C SER A 129 0.05 14.70 15.94
N GLU A 130 -1.05 15.25 16.47
CA GLU A 130 -2.29 15.60 15.75
C GLU A 130 -2.03 16.08 14.32
N PRO A 131 -2.86 15.67 13.35
CA PRO A 131 -2.72 16.09 11.96
C PRO A 131 -2.59 17.60 11.96
N THR A 132 -1.37 18.10 11.71
CA THR A 132 -1.15 19.53 11.70
C THR A 132 -2.22 20.12 10.79
N GLN A 133 -2.81 21.25 11.18
CA GLN A 133 -3.97 21.85 10.51
C GLN A 133 -3.75 22.08 9.00
N TRP A 134 -2.51 21.94 8.54
CA TRP A 134 -2.15 21.54 7.19
C TRP A 134 -2.57 20.09 6.91
N ARG A 135 -3.83 19.88 6.51
CA ARG A 135 -4.22 18.76 5.62
C ARG A 135 -3.44 18.89 4.32
N SER A 136 -2.13 18.70 4.42
CA SER A 136 -1.17 19.09 3.42
C SER A 136 -1.47 18.27 2.17
N LEU A 137 -1.48 18.96 1.04
CA LEU A 137 -1.69 18.47 -0.32
C LEU A 137 -0.60 17.47 -0.77
N LEU A 138 0.08 16.83 0.18
CA LEU A 138 1.16 15.89 -0.08
C LEU A 138 0.51 14.60 -0.59
N VAL A 139 0.75 14.35 -1.87
CA VAL A 139 0.51 13.07 -2.49
C VAL A 139 1.66 12.14 -2.06
N PRO A 140 1.39 10.93 -1.56
CA PRO A 140 2.45 9.99 -1.23
C PRO A 140 3.36 9.72 -2.42
N VAL A 141 4.64 9.48 -2.15
CA VAL A 141 5.59 9.03 -3.17
C VAL A 141 5.04 7.79 -3.89
N PRO A 142 4.99 7.78 -5.24
CA PRO A 142 4.54 6.62 -6.01
C PRO A 142 5.31 5.35 -5.65
N ILE A 143 4.64 4.19 -5.74
CA ILE A 143 5.31 2.91 -5.54
C ILE A 143 6.30 2.69 -6.69
N GLU A 144 7.57 2.48 -6.34
CA GLU A 144 8.61 2.17 -7.31
C GLU A 144 8.52 0.67 -7.62
N VAL A 145 8.11 0.32 -8.83
CA VAL A 145 7.96 -1.07 -9.26
C VAL A 145 9.10 -1.44 -10.20
N HIS A 146 9.76 -2.56 -9.96
CA HIS A 146 10.66 -3.14 -10.94
C HIS A 146 10.18 -4.55 -11.32
N ALA A 147 9.37 -4.59 -12.39
CA ALA A 147 8.65 -5.79 -12.76
C ALA A 147 9.55 -6.98 -13.11
N CYS A 148 10.75 -6.73 -13.67
CA CYS A 148 11.72 -7.78 -14.01
C CYS A 148 12.19 -8.62 -12.81
N PHE A 149 12.03 -8.11 -11.59
CA PHE A 149 12.45 -8.78 -10.36
C PHE A 149 11.26 -9.10 -9.44
N ALA A 150 10.02 -8.86 -9.88
CA ALA A 150 8.82 -8.98 -9.07
C ALA A 150 8.99 -8.29 -7.70
N HIS A 151 9.51 -7.07 -7.69
CA HIS A 151 9.66 -6.32 -6.44
C HIS A 151 9.20 -4.88 -6.59
N CYS A 152 8.78 -4.31 -5.47
CA CYS A 152 8.42 -2.92 -5.36
C CYS A 152 8.91 -2.31 -4.04
N THR A 153 9.05 -0.99 -4.03
CA THR A 153 9.40 -0.23 -2.83
C THR A 153 8.24 0.69 -2.47
N ILE A 154 7.73 0.53 -1.25
CA ILE A 154 6.77 1.43 -0.62
C ILE A 154 7.57 2.44 0.21
N THR A 155 7.52 3.72 -0.19
CA THR A 155 8.12 4.80 0.59
C THR A 155 7.12 5.27 1.65
N VAL A 156 7.46 5.05 2.92
CA VAL A 156 6.71 5.52 4.09
C VAL A 156 7.19 6.94 4.42
N ASP A 157 6.59 7.91 3.74
CA ASP A 157 6.73 9.35 3.99
C ASP A 157 5.58 9.89 4.85
N GLU A 158 5.55 11.20 5.13
CA GLU A 158 4.48 11.82 5.92
C GLU A 158 3.09 11.65 5.28
N ALA A 159 3.00 11.65 3.94
CA ALA A 159 1.74 11.52 3.24
C ALA A 159 1.18 10.10 3.34
N LEU A 160 2.01 9.07 3.13
CA LEU A 160 1.59 7.69 3.29
C LEU A 160 1.20 7.41 4.75
N ARG A 161 1.97 7.92 5.73
CA ARG A 161 1.60 7.80 7.15
C ARG A 161 0.22 8.42 7.43
N ASN A 162 -0.10 9.57 6.84
CA ASN A 162 -1.43 10.18 6.95
C ASN A 162 -2.53 9.30 6.35
N LEU A 163 -2.29 8.66 5.20
CA LEU A 163 -3.26 7.73 4.61
C LEU A 163 -3.46 6.50 5.50
N LEU A 164 -2.38 5.93 6.04
CA LEU A 164 -2.43 4.75 6.90
C LEU A 164 -3.07 5.05 8.27
N ASN A 165 -2.91 6.27 8.78
CA ASN A 165 -3.54 6.75 10.02
C ASN A 165 -5.07 6.89 9.93
N GLU A 166 -5.66 6.88 8.73
CA GLU A 166 -7.12 6.75 8.56
C GLU A 166 -7.66 5.51 9.29
N GLY A 167 -6.84 4.45 9.34
CA GLY A 167 -7.23 3.15 9.86
C GLY A 167 -8.20 2.41 8.92
N PRO A 168 -8.62 1.19 9.28
CA PRO A 168 -9.56 0.42 8.46
C PRO A 168 -10.88 1.17 8.24
N PRO A 169 -11.43 1.18 7.01
CA PRO A 169 -11.07 0.29 5.89
C PRO A 169 -9.92 0.79 5.01
N PHE A 170 -9.20 1.85 5.39
CA PHE A 170 -8.11 2.48 4.63
C PHE A 170 -8.57 3.04 3.28
N SER A 171 -9.76 3.66 3.21
CA SER A 171 -10.38 4.08 1.94
C SER A 171 -9.51 5.00 1.10
N GLN A 172 -8.79 5.93 1.72
CA GLN A 172 -7.88 6.84 1.00
C GLN A 172 -6.64 6.13 0.50
N PHE A 173 -6.06 5.25 1.31
CA PHE A 173 -4.94 4.40 0.89
C PHE A 173 -5.34 3.48 -0.26
N GLU A 174 -6.50 2.82 -0.18
CA GLU A 174 -7.00 1.96 -1.25
C GLU A 174 -7.19 2.75 -2.54
N ALA A 175 -7.77 3.95 -2.48
CA ALA A 175 -7.96 4.80 -3.64
C ALA A 175 -6.65 5.26 -4.29
N TRP A 176 -5.69 5.70 -3.46
CA TRP A 176 -4.34 6.08 -3.91
C TRP A 176 -3.62 4.89 -4.57
N LEU A 177 -3.58 3.75 -3.89
CA LEU A 177 -2.93 2.53 -4.37
C LEU A 177 -3.56 2.04 -5.68
N HIS A 178 -4.89 2.04 -5.75
CA HIS A 178 -5.61 1.62 -6.95
C HIS A 178 -5.31 2.52 -8.14
N GLY A 179 -5.27 3.84 -7.92
CA GLY A 179 -4.87 4.80 -8.95
C GLY A 179 -3.45 4.60 -9.47
N MET A 180 -2.57 3.92 -8.72
CA MET A 180 -1.22 3.60 -9.17
C MET A 180 -1.14 2.38 -10.10
N PHE A 181 -2.04 1.42 -9.94
CA PHE A 181 -2.08 0.21 -10.78
C PHE A 181 -3.05 0.31 -11.95
N LEU A 182 -3.93 1.30 -11.90
CA LEU A 182 -4.91 1.55 -12.92
C LEU A 182 -4.33 2.57 -13.91
N ASP A 183 -3.95 2.11 -15.10
CA ASP A 183 -3.85 3.01 -16.26
C ASP A 183 -5.27 3.18 -16.85
N PRO A 184 -5.91 4.36 -16.73
CA PRO A 184 -7.28 4.52 -17.19
C PRO A 184 -7.42 4.36 -18.71
N THR A 185 -6.39 4.72 -19.48
CA THR A 185 -6.42 4.61 -20.93
C THR A 185 -6.29 3.17 -21.40
N GLU A 186 -5.45 2.37 -20.76
CA GLU A 186 -5.38 0.94 -21.06
C GLU A 186 -6.63 0.21 -20.57
N TYR A 187 -7.11 0.54 -19.37
CA TYR A 187 -8.23 -0.15 -18.74
C TYR A 187 -9.58 0.06 -19.45
N LEU A 188 -9.85 1.28 -19.94
CA LEU A 188 -11.11 1.58 -20.64
C LEU A 188 -11.18 1.01 -22.06
N ASN A 189 -10.05 0.56 -22.61
CA ASN A 189 -9.97 -0.05 -23.94
C ASN A 189 -9.97 -1.59 -23.90
N MET A 190 -10.01 -2.19 -22.70
CA MET A 190 -10.20 -3.63 -22.49
C MET A 190 -11.69 -4.00 -22.41
#